data_AF-A0A353K019-F1
#
_entry.id   AF-A0A353K019-F1
#
_cell.length_a   1.000
_cell.length_b   1.000
_cell.length_c   1.000
_cell.angle_alpha   90.00
_cell.angle_beta   90.00
_cell.angle_gamma   90.00
#
_symmetry.space_group_name_H-M   'P 1'
#
loop_
_entity.id
_entity.type
_entity.pdbx_description
1 polymer ?
#
loop_
_entity_poly.entity_id
_entity_poly.type
_entity_poly.pdbx_seq_one_letter_code
_entity_poly.pdbx_strand_id
1 'polypeptide(L)'
;EKVFNRFPRMIRDLSNELGKEIELVIKGEDTELDRTVIDEIGEPLLHLIRNSADHGIEPAEERIKAGKKAAGTIKLIAYQEGNKAIIKVEDDGRGLNIEKIKQKAEKSGIDTSGMSEQDIKNLIFMQGFSTSEKVTDISGRGVGMDVVKTKISAIGGTIELLSEEGKGTSVIIRLPLTLSIIQALLVKVGDETFAISLGFIDRVISINTDEIKLTNNKEVIIYRDNVIPLIRLSDKLNIKGEDGKDKFVVIAKSGEKTAGLLVDSLSGQQEIVIKNIGKTLSGLKEYVGATILGNGLVTLILDVAAIV
;
A
#
# COMPACT_ATOMS: atom_id res chain seq x y z
N GLU A 1 -11.51 -10.69 15.13
CA GLU A 1 -10.80 -11.96 15.37
C GLU A 1 -9.35 -11.77 14.96
N LYS A 2 -8.35 -12.06 15.81
CA LYS A 2 -6.95 -11.89 15.42
C LYS A 2 -6.67 -12.80 14.22
N VAL A 3 -6.22 -12.26 13.09
CA VAL A 3 -5.93 -13.00 11.84
C VAL A 3 -5.04 -14.21 12.06
N PHE A 4 -4.16 -14.16 13.07
CA PHE A 4 -3.25 -15.24 13.45
C PHE A 4 -3.94 -16.52 13.93
N ASN A 5 -5.15 -16.43 14.50
CA ASN A 5 -5.84 -17.58 15.10
C ASN A 5 -6.35 -18.60 14.08
N ARG A 6 -6.49 -18.21 12.80
CA ARG A 6 -6.99 -19.10 11.74
C ARG A 6 -5.91 -19.97 11.09
N PHE A 7 -4.63 -19.56 11.20
CA PHE A 7 -3.53 -20.26 10.52
C PHE A 7 -3.26 -21.68 11.02
N PRO A 8 -3.32 -21.99 12.33
CA PRO A 8 -3.07 -23.35 12.81
C PRO A 8 -4.05 -24.38 12.25
N ARG A 9 -5.33 -24.00 12.11
CA ARG A 9 -6.36 -24.87 11.51
C ARG A 9 -6.06 -25.11 10.03
N MET A 10 -5.78 -24.06 9.29
CA MET A 10 -5.47 -24.15 7.86
C MET A 10 -4.24 -25.02 7.58
N ILE A 11 -3.16 -24.89 8.36
CA ILE A 11 -1.97 -25.74 8.18
C ILE A 11 -2.28 -27.22 8.41
N ARG A 12 -3.14 -27.54 9.38
CA ARG A 12 -3.58 -28.92 9.62
C ARG A 12 -4.34 -29.47 8.41
N ASP A 13 -5.21 -28.67 7.82
CA ASP A 13 -5.97 -29.07 6.63
C ASP A 13 -5.03 -29.28 5.42
N LEU A 14 -4.10 -28.35 5.17
CA LEU A 14 -3.06 -28.47 4.12
C LEU A 14 -2.13 -29.67 4.33
N SER A 15 -1.73 -29.94 5.57
CA SER A 15 -0.88 -31.08 5.92
C SER A 15 -1.53 -32.41 5.53
N ASN A 16 -2.85 -32.54 5.78
CA ASN A 16 -3.63 -33.71 5.38
C ASN A 16 -3.84 -33.78 3.87
N GLU A 17 -4.18 -32.67 3.22
CA GLU A 17 -4.42 -32.60 1.76
C GLU A 17 -3.17 -32.99 0.95
N LEU A 18 -2.01 -32.51 1.37
CA LEU A 18 -0.73 -32.73 0.68
C LEU A 18 -0.01 -34.01 1.11
N GLY A 19 -0.46 -34.66 2.19
CA GLY A 19 0.23 -35.80 2.79
C GLY A 19 1.62 -35.47 3.32
N LYS A 20 1.82 -34.25 3.84
CA LYS A 20 3.10 -33.77 4.38
C LYS A 20 2.95 -33.44 5.86
N GLU A 21 3.88 -33.87 6.70
CA GLU A 21 3.92 -33.44 8.11
C GLU A 21 4.45 -32.02 8.22
N ILE A 22 3.64 -31.09 8.73
CA ILE A 22 3.98 -29.66 8.82
C ILE A 22 3.67 -29.13 10.22
N GLU A 23 4.66 -28.51 10.86
CA GLU A 23 4.53 -27.79 12.11
C GLU A 23 4.49 -26.27 11.86
N LEU A 24 3.48 -25.59 12.41
CA LEU A 24 3.38 -24.13 12.39
C LEU A 24 3.80 -23.54 13.73
N VAL A 25 4.82 -22.69 13.70
CA VAL A 25 5.29 -21.94 14.88
C VAL A 25 4.94 -20.47 14.72
N ILE A 26 4.11 -19.93 15.60
CA ILE A 26 3.76 -18.50 15.61
C ILE A 26 4.52 -17.83 16.75
N LYS A 27 5.20 -16.71 16.47
CA LYS A 27 5.89 -15.89 17.47
C LYS A 27 5.48 -14.42 17.31
N GLY A 28 5.28 -13.75 18.45
CA GLY A 28 4.93 -12.32 18.47
C GLY A 28 3.48 -12.04 18.06
N GLU A 29 2.55 -12.92 18.44
CA GLU A 29 1.11 -12.74 18.27
C GLU A 29 0.52 -11.52 19.02
N ASP A 30 1.32 -10.96 19.92
CA ASP A 30 1.01 -9.75 20.69
C ASP A 30 1.57 -8.47 20.04
N THR A 31 2.23 -8.57 18.89
CA THR A 31 2.71 -7.39 18.15
C THR A 31 1.52 -6.51 17.79
N GLU A 32 1.53 -5.27 18.27
CA GLU A 32 0.47 -4.30 17.98
C GLU A 32 0.53 -3.87 16.50
N LEU A 33 -0.54 -4.16 15.78
CA LEU A 33 -0.75 -3.77 14.38
C LEU A 33 -2.11 -3.08 14.27
N ASP A 34 -2.19 -2.06 13.42
CA ASP A 34 -3.48 -1.41 13.10
C ASP A 34 -4.46 -2.41 12.51
N ARG A 35 -5.75 -2.26 12.84
CA ARG A 35 -6.81 -3.17 12.38
C ARG A 35 -6.91 -3.23 10.85
N THR A 36 -6.74 -2.10 10.17
CA THR A 36 -6.75 -2.03 8.70
C THR A 36 -5.59 -2.82 8.12
N VAL A 37 -4.40 -2.69 8.72
CA VAL A 37 -3.23 -3.46 8.33
C VAL A 37 -3.49 -4.95 8.52
N ILE A 38 -4.05 -5.37 9.66
CA ILE A 38 -4.43 -6.76 9.94
C ILE A 38 -5.37 -7.32 8.87
N ASP A 39 -6.42 -6.57 8.51
CA ASP A 39 -7.42 -7.00 7.54
C ASP A 39 -6.81 -7.16 6.12
N GLU A 40 -5.92 -6.24 5.72
CA GLU A 40 -5.26 -6.25 4.40
C GLU A 40 -4.16 -7.31 4.26
N ILE A 41 -3.39 -7.59 5.32
CA ILE A 41 -2.27 -8.56 5.26
C ILE A 41 -2.73 -10.01 5.40
N GLY A 42 -3.94 -10.24 5.86
CA GLY A 42 -4.39 -11.58 6.20
C GLY A 42 -4.39 -12.55 5.02
N GLU A 43 -4.84 -12.11 3.84
CA GLU A 43 -4.80 -12.93 2.61
C GLU A 43 -3.37 -13.11 2.07
N PRO A 44 -2.53 -12.06 1.96
CA PRO A 44 -1.11 -12.20 1.66
C PRO A 44 -0.39 -13.25 2.51
N LEU A 45 -0.58 -13.22 3.83
CA LEU A 45 0.05 -14.18 4.75
C LEU A 45 -0.46 -15.60 4.53
N LEU A 46 -1.77 -15.79 4.32
CA LEU A 46 -2.34 -17.10 3.97
C LEU A 46 -1.65 -17.67 2.73
N HIS A 47 -1.47 -16.84 1.71
CA HIS A 47 -0.89 -17.26 0.45
C HIS A 47 0.61 -17.63 0.58
N LEU A 48 1.39 -16.84 1.34
CA LEU A 48 2.78 -17.18 1.64
C LEU A 48 2.91 -18.51 2.39
N ILE A 49 2.10 -18.71 3.43
CA ILE A 49 2.07 -19.95 4.21
C ILE A 49 1.71 -21.15 3.33
N ARG A 50 0.73 -21.00 2.43
CA ARG A 50 0.35 -22.04 1.47
C ARG A 50 1.51 -22.36 0.53
N ASN A 51 2.19 -21.37 -0.04
CA ASN A 51 3.34 -21.63 -0.92
C ASN A 51 4.48 -22.36 -0.20
N SER A 52 4.73 -22.01 1.05
CA SER A 52 5.68 -22.76 1.88
C SER A 52 5.22 -24.21 2.07
N ALA A 53 3.94 -24.49 2.30
CA ALA A 53 3.42 -25.86 2.45
C ALA A 53 3.43 -26.66 1.12
N ASP A 54 2.95 -26.07 0.03
CA ASP A 54 2.79 -26.72 -1.28
C ASP A 54 4.13 -26.96 -1.97
N HIS A 55 4.98 -25.94 -2.03
CA HIS A 55 6.20 -25.92 -2.82
C HIS A 55 7.48 -25.91 -1.99
N GLY A 56 7.46 -25.27 -0.83
CA GLY A 56 8.61 -25.20 0.08
C GLY A 56 8.92 -26.55 0.72
N ILE A 57 8.00 -27.05 1.56
CA ILE A 57 8.18 -28.27 2.34
C ILE A 57 8.16 -29.50 1.42
N GLU A 58 9.21 -30.32 1.52
CA GLU A 58 9.35 -31.57 0.80
C GLU A 58 8.60 -32.72 1.52
N PRO A 59 8.22 -33.80 0.81
CA PRO A 59 7.70 -35.01 1.45
C PRO A 59 8.69 -35.60 2.47
N ALA A 60 8.17 -36.27 3.50
CA ALA A 60 8.98 -36.80 4.60
C ALA A 60 10.16 -37.68 4.12
N GLU A 61 9.94 -38.50 3.09
CA GLU A 61 10.99 -39.35 2.50
C GLU A 61 12.13 -38.52 1.88
N GLU A 62 11.82 -37.45 1.15
CA GLU A 62 12.82 -36.54 0.56
C GLU A 62 13.58 -35.80 1.67
N ARG A 63 12.88 -35.38 2.73
CA ARG A 63 13.48 -34.68 3.87
C ARG A 63 14.48 -35.54 4.61
N ILE A 64 14.13 -36.79 4.90
CA ILE A 64 15.03 -37.74 5.58
C ILE A 64 16.26 -38.01 4.73
N LYS A 65 16.10 -38.17 3.40
CA LYS A 65 17.23 -38.33 2.46
C LYS A 65 18.16 -37.12 2.45
N ALA A 66 17.61 -35.91 2.63
CA ALA A 66 18.37 -34.67 2.75
C ALA A 66 18.92 -34.41 4.16
N GLY A 67 18.75 -35.34 5.11
CA GLY A 67 19.22 -35.20 6.49
C GLY A 67 18.37 -34.25 7.36
N LYS A 68 17.17 -33.89 6.90
CA LYS A 68 16.22 -33.04 7.63
C LYS A 68 15.25 -33.86 8.47
N LYS A 69 14.56 -33.20 9.40
CA LYS A 69 13.45 -33.81 10.16
C LYS A 69 12.30 -34.17 9.22
N ALA A 70 11.60 -35.26 9.51
CA ALA A 70 10.44 -35.71 8.73
C ALA A 70 9.35 -34.63 8.65
N ALA A 71 9.02 -34.01 9.80
CA ALA A 71 8.16 -32.83 9.85
C ALA A 71 8.88 -31.57 9.33
N GLY A 72 8.24 -30.88 8.39
CA GLY A 72 8.61 -29.54 7.95
C GLY A 72 8.18 -28.47 8.95
N THR A 73 8.93 -27.38 9.04
CA THR A 73 8.59 -26.27 9.94
C THR A 73 8.29 -25.01 9.12
N ILE A 74 7.13 -24.41 9.37
CA ILE A 74 6.79 -23.06 8.91
C ILE A 74 6.71 -22.14 10.13
N LYS A 75 7.41 -21.02 10.10
CA LYS A 75 7.43 -20.02 11.18
C LYS A 75 6.79 -18.74 10.70
N LEU A 76 5.85 -18.22 11.49
CA LEU A 76 5.29 -16.89 11.33
C LEU A 76 5.74 -16.04 12.51
N ILE A 77 6.63 -15.10 12.26
CA ILE A 77 7.24 -14.26 13.30
C ILE A 77 6.84 -12.82 13.03
N ALA A 78 6.19 -12.19 14.01
CA ALA A 78 5.92 -10.75 13.98
C ALA A 78 6.70 -10.06 15.11
N TYR A 79 7.32 -8.92 14.82
CA TYR A 79 7.94 -8.07 15.82
C TYR A 79 8.04 -6.63 15.32
N GLN A 80 8.22 -5.69 16.25
CA GLN A 80 8.45 -4.29 15.93
C GLN A 80 9.94 -3.98 15.85
N GLU A 81 10.34 -3.25 14.81
CA GLU A 81 11.70 -2.74 14.60
C GLU A 81 11.63 -1.24 14.29
N GLY A 82 11.91 -0.41 15.29
CA GLY A 82 11.75 1.04 15.18
C GLY A 82 10.28 1.44 14.95
N ASN A 83 10.01 2.16 13.86
CA ASN A 83 8.66 2.57 13.43
C ASN A 83 8.03 1.62 12.40
N LYS A 84 8.59 0.42 12.23
CA LYS A 84 8.08 -0.59 11.30
C LYS A 84 7.69 -1.86 12.02
N ALA A 85 6.63 -2.49 11.55
CA ALA A 85 6.30 -3.86 11.89
C ALA A 85 6.99 -4.77 10.90
N ILE A 86 7.69 -5.76 11.41
CA ILE A 86 8.36 -6.77 10.62
C ILE A 86 7.58 -8.08 10.79
N ILE A 87 7.16 -8.65 9.67
CA ILE A 87 6.48 -9.94 9.62
C ILE A 87 7.30 -10.86 8.75
N LYS A 88 7.73 -12.00 9.30
CA LYS A 88 8.53 -13.01 8.60
C LYS A 88 7.72 -14.29 8.46
N VAL A 89 7.69 -14.83 7.25
CA VAL A 89 7.22 -16.19 6.96
C VAL A 89 8.44 -16.99 6.54
N GLU A 90 8.84 -17.96 7.35
CA GLU A 90 10.04 -18.78 7.13
C GLU A 90 9.66 -20.25 7.00
N ASP A 91 10.26 -20.97 6.07
CA ASP A 91 10.20 -22.42 5.98
C ASP A 91 11.60 -23.03 5.93
N ASP A 92 11.71 -24.28 6.36
CA ASP A 92 12.92 -25.10 6.28
C ASP A 92 12.90 -26.06 5.07
N GLY A 93 12.18 -25.67 4.02
CA GLY A 93 11.94 -26.45 2.82
C GLY A 93 13.14 -26.51 1.87
N ARG A 94 12.86 -26.82 0.61
CA ARG A 94 13.89 -27.00 -0.43
C ARG A 94 14.56 -25.70 -0.89
N GLY A 95 14.01 -24.54 -0.51
CA GLY A 95 14.44 -23.24 -1.04
C GLY A 95 14.11 -23.05 -2.52
N LEU A 96 14.60 -21.96 -3.10
CA LEU A 96 14.39 -21.63 -4.51
C LEU A 96 15.55 -22.13 -5.36
N ASN A 97 15.22 -22.91 -6.39
CA ASN A 97 16.19 -23.35 -7.39
C ASN A 97 16.37 -22.25 -8.45
N ILE A 98 17.54 -21.60 -8.40
CA ILE A 98 17.87 -20.44 -9.24
C ILE A 98 17.85 -20.82 -10.73
N GLU A 99 18.43 -21.96 -11.08
CA GLU A 99 18.50 -22.45 -12.47
C GLU A 99 17.12 -22.68 -13.08
N LYS A 100 16.17 -23.24 -12.33
CA LYS A 100 14.77 -23.38 -12.77
C LYS A 100 14.11 -22.03 -13.01
N ILE A 101 14.38 -21.04 -12.15
CA ILE A 101 13.85 -19.68 -12.31
C ILE A 101 14.44 -19.03 -13.56
N LYS A 102 15.77 -19.13 -13.77
CA LYS A 102 16.44 -18.62 -14.98
C LYS A 102 15.85 -19.21 -16.26
N GLN A 103 15.79 -20.54 -16.33
CA GLN A 103 15.26 -21.25 -17.51
C GLN A 103 13.81 -20.84 -17.82
N LYS A 104 13.00 -20.57 -16.78
CA LYS A 104 11.63 -20.11 -16.97
C LYS A 104 11.54 -18.65 -17.40
N ALA A 105 12.40 -17.79 -16.86
CA ALA A 105 12.53 -16.39 -17.25
C ALA A 105 12.91 -16.26 -18.73
N GLU A 106 13.93 -17.00 -19.16
CA GLU A 106 14.37 -17.02 -20.57
C GLU A 106 13.28 -17.51 -21.51
N LYS A 107 12.56 -18.59 -21.14
CA LYS A 107 11.39 -19.07 -21.91
C LYS A 107 10.25 -18.04 -22.00
N SER A 108 10.17 -17.15 -21.01
CA SER A 108 9.16 -16.08 -20.95
C SER A 108 9.65 -14.78 -21.59
N GLY A 109 10.81 -14.79 -22.26
CA GLY A 109 11.38 -13.62 -22.96
C GLY A 109 12.13 -12.64 -22.06
N ILE A 110 12.45 -13.01 -20.81
CA ILE A 110 13.23 -12.20 -19.88
C ILE A 110 14.69 -12.63 -19.99
N ASP A 111 15.57 -11.72 -20.42
CA ASP A 111 17.01 -11.96 -20.40
C ASP A 111 17.53 -11.96 -18.96
N THR A 112 18.22 -13.03 -18.58
CA THR A 112 18.81 -13.17 -17.23
C THR A 112 20.31 -12.91 -17.21
N SER A 113 20.90 -12.55 -18.36
CA SER A 113 22.32 -12.26 -18.47
C SER A 113 22.73 -11.06 -17.59
N GLY A 114 23.76 -11.25 -16.77
CA GLY A 114 24.28 -10.21 -15.87
C GLY A 114 23.44 -9.93 -14.60
N MET A 115 22.33 -10.62 -14.38
CA MET A 115 21.53 -10.48 -13.15
C MET A 115 22.25 -11.11 -11.94
N SER A 116 22.11 -10.49 -10.76
CA SER A 116 22.56 -11.12 -9.51
C SER A 116 21.62 -12.27 -9.12
N GLU A 117 22.08 -13.20 -8.27
CA GLU A 117 21.22 -14.26 -7.75
C GLU A 117 19.96 -13.72 -7.06
N GLN A 118 20.09 -12.59 -6.36
CA GLN A 118 18.96 -11.95 -5.70
C GLN A 118 17.96 -11.40 -6.70
N ASP A 119 18.43 -10.79 -7.80
CA ASP A 119 17.55 -10.28 -8.85
C ASP A 119 16.81 -11.42 -9.55
N ILE A 120 17.49 -12.56 -9.76
CA ILE A 120 16.86 -13.76 -10.32
C ILE A 120 15.79 -14.29 -9.37
N LYS A 121 16.07 -14.41 -8.07
CA LYS A 121 15.06 -14.82 -7.08
C LYS A 121 13.86 -13.87 -7.06
N ASN A 122 14.10 -12.56 -7.22
CA ASN A 122 13.04 -11.56 -7.26
C ASN A 122 12.12 -11.65 -8.50
N LEU A 123 12.51 -12.39 -9.56
CA LEU A 123 11.66 -12.63 -10.72
C LEU A 123 10.35 -13.34 -10.35
N ILE A 124 10.31 -14.09 -9.23
CA ILE A 124 9.07 -14.73 -8.77
C ILE A 124 7.95 -13.72 -8.46
N PHE A 125 8.29 -12.46 -8.21
CA PHE A 125 7.33 -11.39 -7.97
C PHE A 125 6.86 -10.69 -9.25
N MET A 126 7.33 -11.10 -10.43
CA MET A 126 6.86 -10.56 -11.70
C MET A 126 5.46 -11.07 -12.02
N GLN A 127 4.66 -10.19 -12.63
CA GLN A 127 3.30 -10.52 -13.03
C GLN A 127 3.28 -11.73 -13.98
N GLY A 128 2.45 -12.72 -13.67
CA GLY A 128 2.34 -13.95 -14.47
C GLY A 128 3.52 -14.91 -14.32
N PHE A 129 4.49 -14.63 -13.44
CA PHE A 129 5.60 -15.53 -13.16
C PHE A 129 5.20 -16.55 -12.08
N SER A 130 4.83 -17.75 -12.49
CA SER A 130 4.74 -18.93 -11.61
C SER A 130 5.80 -19.93 -12.05
N THR A 131 6.39 -20.74 -11.18
CA THR A 131 7.30 -21.83 -11.56
C THR A 131 6.59 -23.16 -11.83
N SER A 132 5.30 -23.29 -11.54
CA SER A 132 4.54 -24.52 -11.78
C SER A 132 4.34 -24.82 -13.28
N GLU A 133 4.50 -26.08 -13.68
CA GLU A 133 4.23 -26.58 -15.05
C GLU A 133 2.77 -27.04 -15.23
N LYS A 134 2.06 -27.34 -14.13
CA LYS A 134 0.64 -27.71 -14.14
C LYS A 134 -0.21 -26.56 -13.62
N VAL A 135 -1.20 -26.17 -14.44
CA VAL A 135 -2.34 -25.37 -13.98
C VAL A 135 -3.22 -26.32 -13.16
N THR A 136 -3.15 -26.24 -11.83
CA THR A 136 -4.10 -26.94 -10.97
C THR A 136 -5.40 -26.13 -10.89
N ASP A 137 -6.55 -26.80 -10.94
CA ASP A 137 -7.89 -26.17 -10.98
C ASP A 137 -8.21 -25.24 -9.80
N ILE A 138 -7.38 -25.24 -8.74
CA ILE A 138 -7.56 -24.43 -7.53
C ILE A 138 -6.74 -23.13 -7.60
N SER A 139 -5.84 -22.99 -8.57
CA SER A 139 -5.05 -21.76 -8.86
C SER A 139 -5.79 -20.77 -9.79
N GLY A 140 -7.03 -21.08 -10.17
CA GLY A 140 -7.86 -20.40 -11.18
C GLY A 140 -8.32 -18.97 -10.87
N ARG A 141 -7.66 -18.23 -9.98
CA ARG A 141 -7.86 -16.78 -9.77
C ARG A 141 -6.60 -15.93 -9.85
N GLY A 142 -5.49 -16.48 -10.36
CA GLY A 142 -4.30 -15.68 -10.66
C GLY A 142 -3.68 -15.01 -9.43
N VAL A 143 -3.55 -15.74 -8.32
CA VAL A 143 -2.84 -15.23 -7.14
C VAL A 143 -1.40 -15.72 -7.22
N GLY A 144 -0.54 -14.95 -7.88
CA GLY A 144 0.91 -15.12 -7.83
C GLY A 144 1.54 -14.30 -6.72
N MET A 145 2.86 -14.40 -6.57
CA MET A 145 3.60 -13.55 -5.63
C MET A 145 3.54 -12.07 -6.02
N ASP A 146 3.23 -11.76 -7.27
CA ASP A 146 2.93 -10.41 -7.77
C ASP A 146 1.72 -9.77 -7.07
N VAL A 147 0.65 -10.54 -6.82
CA VAL A 147 -0.54 -10.08 -6.09
C VAL A 147 -0.19 -9.78 -4.64
N VAL A 148 0.59 -10.67 -3.99
CA VAL A 148 1.09 -10.45 -2.63
C VAL A 148 1.91 -9.18 -2.55
N LYS A 149 2.91 -9.02 -3.42
CA LYS A 149 3.76 -7.82 -3.48
C LYS A 149 2.92 -6.56 -3.68
N THR A 150 1.96 -6.60 -4.61
CA THR A 150 1.08 -5.47 -4.90
C THR A 150 0.22 -5.06 -3.70
N LYS A 151 -0.35 -6.03 -2.97
CA LYS A 151 -1.13 -5.74 -1.74
C LYS A 151 -0.27 -5.14 -0.64
N ILE A 152 0.92 -5.69 -0.41
CA ILE A 152 1.86 -5.16 0.59
C ILE A 152 2.32 -3.75 0.23
N SER A 153 2.65 -3.48 -1.04
CA SER A 153 3.02 -2.14 -1.48
C SER A 153 1.86 -1.13 -1.39
N ALA A 154 0.61 -1.56 -1.59
CA ALA A 154 -0.56 -0.68 -1.50
C ALA A 154 -0.79 -0.10 -0.09
N ILE A 155 -0.34 -0.80 0.95
CA ILE A 155 -0.37 -0.34 2.35
C ILE A 155 0.96 0.32 2.78
N GLY A 156 1.80 0.74 1.82
CA GLY A 156 3.08 1.40 2.09
C GLY A 156 4.17 0.46 2.61
N GLY A 157 3.97 -0.85 2.46
CA GLY A 157 4.91 -1.88 2.88
C GLY A 157 5.92 -2.27 1.81
N THR A 158 6.98 -2.95 2.24
CA THR A 158 7.94 -3.61 1.35
C THR A 158 8.00 -5.10 1.64
N ILE A 159 8.38 -5.87 0.63
CA ILE A 159 8.58 -7.32 0.72
C ILE A 159 10.00 -7.64 0.25
N GLU A 160 10.67 -8.52 0.98
CA GLU A 160 11.99 -9.04 0.67
C GLU A 160 11.94 -10.57 0.75
N LEU A 161 12.71 -11.23 -0.10
CA LEU A 161 12.78 -12.67 -0.21
C LEU A 161 14.22 -13.11 -0.03
N LEU A 162 14.46 -13.97 0.95
CA LEU A 162 15.74 -14.62 1.18
C LEU A 162 15.53 -16.12 1.03
N SER A 163 16.26 -16.78 0.13
CA SER A 163 16.12 -18.21 -0.08
C SER A 163 17.46 -18.83 -0.40
N GLU A 164 17.72 -20.01 0.17
CA GLU A 164 18.89 -20.80 -0.11
C GLU A 164 18.46 -22.25 -0.37
N GLU A 165 18.95 -22.82 -1.47
CA GLU A 165 18.61 -24.17 -1.89
C GLU A 165 19.01 -25.18 -0.81
N GLY A 166 18.09 -26.07 -0.47
CA GLY A 166 18.24 -27.04 0.61
C GLY A 166 18.07 -26.49 2.03
N LYS A 167 18.04 -25.17 2.26
CA LYS A 167 17.86 -24.58 3.60
C LYS A 167 16.50 -23.94 3.84
N GLY A 168 15.78 -23.60 2.77
CA GLY A 168 14.42 -23.07 2.84
C GLY A 168 14.32 -21.63 2.37
N THR A 169 13.19 -21.00 2.70
CA THR A 169 12.85 -19.65 2.23
C THR A 169 12.33 -18.80 3.39
N SER A 170 12.71 -17.53 3.40
CA SER A 170 12.26 -16.49 4.33
C SER A 170 11.72 -15.32 3.53
N VAL A 171 10.44 -15.00 3.74
CA VAL A 171 9.78 -13.81 3.18
C VAL A 171 9.61 -12.81 4.30
N ILE A 172 10.20 -11.63 4.12
CA ILE A 172 10.23 -10.55 5.11
C ILE A 172 9.36 -9.40 4.60
N ILE A 173 8.27 -9.13 5.31
CA ILE A 173 7.37 -8.00 5.06
C ILE A 173 7.70 -6.90 6.07
N ARG A 174 7.86 -5.67 5.59
CA ARG A 174 8.05 -4.49 6.43
C ARG A 174 6.90 -3.53 6.21
N LEU A 175 6.17 -3.21 7.27
CA LEU A 175 5.01 -2.32 7.23
C LEU A 175 5.26 -1.11 8.12
N PRO A 176 4.85 0.10 7.72
CA PRO A 176 4.82 1.24 8.65
C PRO A 176 3.89 0.95 9.82
N LEU A 177 4.31 1.23 11.06
CA LEU A 177 3.44 1.09 12.25
C LEU A 177 2.43 2.23 12.38
N THR A 178 2.75 3.40 11.83
CA THR A 178 1.90 4.58 11.89
C THR A 178 1.17 4.77 10.57
N LEU A 179 -0.14 4.98 10.64
CA LEU A 179 -0.87 5.66 9.57
C LEU A 179 -0.25 7.06 9.39
N SER A 180 -0.11 7.55 8.16
CA SER A 180 0.47 8.88 7.91
C SER A 180 -0.45 9.97 8.46
N ILE A 181 -0.14 10.49 9.66
CA ILE A 181 -0.83 11.63 10.26
C ILE A 181 -0.25 12.90 9.66
N ILE A 182 -1.11 13.79 9.18
CA ILE A 182 -0.75 15.13 8.75
C ILE A 182 -1.64 16.17 9.44
N GLN A 183 -1.12 17.37 9.61
CA GLN A 183 -1.94 18.52 9.94
C GLN A 183 -2.56 19.07 8.65
N ALA A 184 -3.87 19.22 8.65
CA ALA A 184 -4.62 19.74 7.51
C ALA A 184 -5.56 20.88 7.91
N LEU A 185 -5.78 21.81 6.98
CA LEU A 185 -6.87 22.77 7.01
C LEU A 185 -8.08 22.14 6.33
N LEU A 186 -9.20 22.07 7.05
CA LEU A 186 -10.49 21.67 6.51
C LEU A 186 -11.18 22.88 5.88
N VAL A 187 -11.55 22.73 4.61
CA VAL A 187 -12.21 23.77 3.80
C VAL A 187 -13.51 23.24 3.23
N LYS A 188 -14.50 24.12 3.07
CA LYS A 188 -15.79 23.78 2.48
C LYS A 188 -15.89 24.35 1.06
N VAL A 189 -16.43 23.55 0.15
CA VAL A 189 -16.82 23.97 -1.21
C VAL A 189 -18.19 23.36 -1.50
N GLY A 190 -19.21 24.19 -1.64
CA GLY A 190 -20.60 23.76 -1.65
C GLY A 190 -20.97 23.12 -0.32
N ASP A 191 -21.55 21.92 -0.40
CA ASP A 191 -21.87 21.09 0.76
C ASP A 191 -20.73 20.13 1.16
N GLU A 192 -19.66 20.09 0.38
CA GLU A 192 -18.57 19.13 0.56
C GLU A 192 -17.42 19.72 1.40
N THR A 193 -16.80 18.86 2.21
CA THR A 193 -15.61 19.20 3.00
C THR A 193 -14.38 18.51 2.42
N PHE A 194 -13.30 19.29 2.25
CA PHE A 194 -12.01 18.82 1.77
C PHE A 194 -10.90 19.16 2.78
N ALA A 195 -9.80 18.41 2.72
CA ALA A 195 -8.62 18.65 3.52
C ALA A 195 -7.44 19.10 2.65
N ILE A 196 -6.75 20.15 3.08
CA ILE A 196 -5.51 20.63 2.46
C ILE A 196 -4.39 20.52 3.50
N SER A 197 -3.32 19.81 3.19
CA SER A 197 -2.16 19.72 4.08
C SER A 197 -1.59 21.11 4.38
N LEU A 198 -1.38 21.43 5.66
CA LEU A 198 -0.84 22.72 6.09
C LEU A 198 0.55 22.99 5.49
N GLY A 199 1.32 21.94 5.16
CA GLY A 199 2.64 22.07 4.55
C GLY A 199 2.62 22.76 3.17
N PHE A 200 1.47 22.80 2.51
CA PHE A 200 1.30 23.51 1.24
C PHE A 200 0.70 24.91 1.40
N ILE A 201 0.26 25.30 2.60
CA ILE A 201 -0.48 26.56 2.80
C ILE A 201 0.50 27.64 3.29
N ASP A 202 0.65 28.72 2.51
CA ASP A 202 1.38 29.91 2.97
C ASP A 202 0.50 30.75 3.91
N ARG A 203 -0.76 30.99 3.53
CA ARG A 203 -1.74 31.73 4.34
C ARG A 203 -3.16 31.57 3.80
N VAL A 204 -4.12 32.08 4.57
CA VAL A 204 -5.53 32.20 4.16
C VAL A 204 -5.97 33.66 4.27
N ILE A 205 -6.72 34.14 3.29
CA ILE A 205 -7.29 35.49 3.29
C ILE A 205 -8.80 35.42 3.00
N SER A 206 -9.57 36.36 3.56
CA SER A 206 -10.94 36.62 3.11
C SER A 206 -10.90 37.51 1.87
N ILE A 207 -11.80 37.26 0.92
CA ILE A 207 -11.94 38.09 -0.27
C ILE A 207 -13.42 38.24 -0.62
N ASN A 208 -13.79 39.39 -1.16
CA ASN A 208 -15.03 39.52 -1.90
C ASN A 208 -14.80 39.15 -3.38
N THR A 209 -15.69 38.37 -4.00
CA THR A 209 -15.53 37.95 -5.41
C THR A 209 -15.41 39.13 -6.39
N ASP A 210 -15.90 40.32 -6.03
CA ASP A 210 -15.75 41.53 -6.83
C ASP A 210 -14.29 42.03 -6.90
N GLU A 211 -13.42 41.58 -5.99
CA GLU A 211 -11.99 41.89 -5.98
C GLU A 211 -11.17 40.97 -6.91
N ILE A 212 -11.78 39.91 -7.44
CA ILE A 212 -11.15 38.99 -8.39
C ILE A 212 -10.99 39.71 -9.74
N LYS A 213 -9.77 39.73 -10.26
CA LYS A 213 -9.46 40.36 -11.55
C LYS A 213 -9.25 39.31 -12.62
N LEU A 214 -9.56 39.67 -13.87
CA LEU A 214 -9.28 38.84 -15.03
C LEU A 214 -8.08 39.41 -15.79
N THR A 215 -7.05 38.59 -16.01
CA THR A 215 -5.89 38.94 -16.85
C THR A 215 -5.52 37.77 -17.75
N ASN A 216 -5.31 38.02 -19.05
CA ASN A 216 -5.00 36.97 -20.04
C ASN A 216 -5.93 35.75 -19.95
N ASN A 217 -7.23 35.99 -19.73
CA ASN A 217 -8.26 34.97 -19.58
C ASN A 217 -8.08 34.04 -18.36
N LYS A 218 -7.32 34.47 -17.36
CA LYS A 218 -7.14 33.79 -16.06
C LYS A 218 -7.56 34.70 -14.92
N GLU A 219 -8.25 34.13 -13.94
CA GLU A 219 -8.57 34.84 -12.71
C GLU A 219 -7.31 35.00 -11.85
N VAL A 220 -7.15 36.19 -11.27
CA VAL A 220 -6.03 36.53 -10.39
C VAL A 220 -6.52 37.40 -9.25
N ILE A 221 -5.77 37.38 -8.15
CA ILE A 221 -5.91 38.32 -7.04
C ILE A 221 -4.61 39.12 -6.89
N ILE A 222 -4.71 40.34 -6.38
CA ILE A 222 -3.53 41.14 -6.01
C ILE A 222 -3.38 41.06 -4.50
N TYR A 223 -2.29 40.47 -4.03
CA TYR A 223 -1.97 40.37 -2.61
C TYR A 223 -0.57 40.91 -2.35
N ARG A 224 -0.47 41.99 -1.55
CA ARG A 224 0.79 42.67 -1.24
C ARG A 224 1.62 42.94 -2.50
N ASP A 225 1.00 43.59 -3.48
CA ASP A 225 1.59 43.94 -4.78
C ASP A 225 2.01 42.75 -5.67
N ASN A 226 1.75 41.51 -5.26
CA ASN A 226 1.98 40.31 -6.06
C ASN A 226 0.68 39.86 -6.73
N VAL A 227 0.79 39.49 -8.01
CA VAL A 227 -0.33 38.90 -8.77
C VAL A 227 -0.31 37.39 -8.54
N ILE A 228 -1.34 36.86 -7.90
CA ILE A 228 -1.47 35.44 -7.60
C ILE A 228 -2.56 34.84 -8.50
N PRO A 229 -2.26 33.77 -9.28
CA PRO A 229 -3.27 33.08 -10.06
C PRO A 229 -4.30 32.43 -9.13
N LEU A 230 -5.58 32.60 -9.46
CA LEU A 230 -6.69 32.08 -8.69
C LEU A 230 -7.28 30.84 -9.38
N ILE A 231 -7.53 29.80 -8.60
CA ILE A 231 -8.19 28.57 -9.01
C ILE A 231 -9.45 28.42 -8.16
N ARG A 232 -10.62 28.37 -8.81
CA ARG A 232 -11.87 28.03 -8.14
C ARG A 232 -11.92 26.53 -7.89
N LEU A 233 -11.94 26.12 -6.62
CA LEU A 233 -12.03 24.68 -6.31
C LEU A 233 -13.35 24.08 -6.77
N SER A 234 -14.45 24.85 -6.77
CA SER A 234 -15.73 24.41 -7.33
C SER A 234 -15.58 23.88 -8.75
N ASP A 235 -14.92 24.66 -9.60
CA ASP A 235 -14.79 24.37 -11.03
C ASP A 235 -13.78 23.25 -11.25
N LYS A 236 -12.67 23.29 -10.49
CA LYS A 236 -11.61 22.29 -10.57
C LYS A 236 -12.09 20.90 -10.15
N LEU A 237 -12.94 20.83 -9.13
CA LEU A 237 -13.48 19.57 -8.58
C LEU A 237 -14.81 19.18 -9.23
N ASN A 238 -15.32 19.99 -10.16
CA ASN A 238 -16.61 19.81 -10.83
C ASN A 238 -17.78 19.67 -9.85
N ILE A 239 -17.80 20.54 -8.84
CA ILE A 239 -18.83 20.62 -7.80
C ILE A 239 -19.47 22.00 -7.79
N LYS A 240 -20.74 22.06 -7.37
CA LYS A 240 -21.44 23.33 -7.21
C LYS A 240 -20.94 24.02 -5.94
N GLY A 241 -20.34 25.21 -6.07
CA GLY A 241 -20.01 26.07 -4.93
C GLY A 241 -21.23 26.76 -4.32
N GLU A 242 -21.09 27.32 -3.13
CA GLU A 242 -22.15 28.14 -2.51
C GLU A 242 -22.30 29.49 -3.22
N ASP A 243 -23.55 29.96 -3.33
CA ASP A 243 -23.84 31.30 -3.81
C ASP A 243 -23.44 32.34 -2.73
N GLY A 244 -22.57 33.28 -3.07
CA GLY A 244 -22.10 34.30 -2.14
C GLY A 244 -20.87 35.03 -2.65
N LYS A 245 -20.73 36.29 -2.25
CA LYS A 245 -19.57 37.12 -2.64
C LYS A 245 -18.42 37.01 -1.65
N ASP A 246 -18.70 36.79 -0.37
CA ASP A 246 -17.67 36.68 0.64
C ASP A 246 -17.14 35.24 0.67
N LYS A 247 -15.86 35.08 0.36
CA LYS A 247 -15.18 33.80 0.19
C LYS A 247 -13.81 33.84 0.86
N PHE A 248 -13.13 32.70 0.86
CA PHE A 248 -11.75 32.60 1.32
C PHE A 248 -10.83 32.15 0.20
N VAL A 249 -9.60 32.65 0.21
CA VAL A 249 -8.52 32.17 -0.65
C VAL A 249 -7.44 31.54 0.21
N VAL A 250 -7.22 30.25 -0.01
CA VAL A 250 -6.08 29.53 0.55
C VAL A 250 -4.91 29.70 -0.42
N ILE A 251 -3.92 30.53 -0.04
CA ILE A 251 -2.72 30.72 -0.84
C ILE A 251 -1.81 29.52 -0.60
N ALA A 252 -1.66 28.69 -1.62
CA ALA A 252 -0.93 27.45 -1.56
C ALA A 252 0.33 27.49 -2.45
N LYS A 253 1.38 26.80 -2.00
CA LYS A 253 2.69 26.76 -2.66
C LYS A 253 3.13 25.32 -2.87
N SER A 254 3.50 24.99 -4.10
CA SER A 254 4.10 23.70 -4.46
C SER A 254 5.36 23.94 -5.28
N GLY A 255 6.52 23.70 -4.66
CA GLY A 255 7.81 24.08 -5.24
C GLY A 255 7.91 25.59 -5.48
N GLU A 256 8.19 25.98 -6.73
CA GLU A 256 8.23 27.39 -7.14
C GLU A 256 6.85 27.95 -7.51
N LYS A 257 5.84 27.10 -7.68
CA LYS A 257 4.49 27.54 -8.06
C LYS A 257 3.71 28.02 -6.84
N THR A 258 2.98 29.11 -7.01
CA THR A 258 2.05 29.66 -6.02
C THR A 258 0.71 29.95 -6.68
N ALA A 259 -0.38 29.54 -6.04
CA ALA A 259 -1.73 29.84 -6.49
C ALA A 259 -2.68 30.03 -5.30
N GLY A 260 -3.74 30.81 -5.52
CA GLY A 260 -4.86 30.94 -4.59
C GLY A 260 -5.93 29.92 -4.92
N LEU A 261 -6.36 29.15 -3.92
CA LEU A 261 -7.49 28.23 -4.03
C LEU A 261 -8.72 28.91 -3.41
N LEU A 262 -9.70 29.26 -4.24
CA LEU A 262 -10.95 29.88 -3.78
C LEU A 262 -11.87 28.82 -3.16
N VAL A 263 -12.29 29.05 -1.92
CA VAL A 263 -13.17 28.17 -1.12
C VAL A 263 -14.29 28.97 -0.46
N ASP A 264 -15.34 28.27 -0.05
CA ASP A 264 -16.55 28.92 0.48
C ASP A 264 -16.40 29.26 1.96
N SER A 265 -15.86 28.33 2.76
CA SER A 265 -15.59 28.56 4.17
C SER A 265 -14.47 27.67 4.71
N LEU A 266 -14.04 27.96 5.94
CA LEU A 266 -13.00 27.24 6.65
C LEU A 266 -13.62 26.56 7.87
N SER A 267 -13.40 25.26 8.01
CA SER A 267 -13.91 24.49 9.17
C SER A 267 -12.88 24.44 10.31
N GLY A 268 -11.60 24.69 10.03
CA GLY A 268 -10.52 24.74 11.01
C GLY A 268 -9.37 23.79 10.71
N GLN A 269 -8.39 23.75 11.61
CA GLN A 269 -7.23 22.87 11.51
C GLN A 269 -7.45 21.59 12.30
N GLN A 270 -7.02 20.45 11.75
CA GLN A 270 -7.12 19.15 12.42
C GLN A 270 -5.98 18.22 12.01
N GLU A 271 -5.54 17.39 12.95
CA GLU A 271 -4.70 16.22 12.63
C GLU A 271 -5.56 15.12 12.04
N ILE A 272 -5.23 14.72 10.82
CA ILE A 272 -5.98 13.72 10.07
C ILE A 272 -5.07 12.57 9.66
N VAL A 273 -5.67 11.39 9.56
CA VAL A 273 -5.01 10.18 9.08
C VAL A 273 -5.25 10.03 7.59
N ILE A 274 -4.18 9.94 6.79
CA ILE A 274 -4.28 9.67 5.36
C ILE A 274 -4.53 8.17 5.12
N LYS A 275 -5.62 7.87 4.41
CA LYS A 275 -5.92 6.55 3.86
C LYS A 275 -5.86 6.60 2.34
N ASN A 276 -5.30 5.55 1.72
CA ASN A 276 -5.29 5.42 0.27
C ASN A 276 -6.72 5.23 -0.27
N ILE A 277 -7.05 5.90 -1.38
CA ILE A 277 -8.40 5.92 -1.97
C ILE A 277 -8.68 4.66 -2.84
N GLY A 278 -7.79 3.67 -2.79
CA GLY A 278 -7.91 2.43 -3.55
C GLY A 278 -7.65 2.60 -5.06
N LYS A 279 -7.51 1.48 -5.77
CA LYS A 279 -7.14 1.48 -7.21
C LYS A 279 -8.22 2.02 -8.14
N THR A 280 -9.49 1.92 -7.75
CA THR A 280 -10.62 2.41 -8.57
C THR A 280 -10.60 3.93 -8.74
N LEU A 281 -10.01 4.65 -7.78
CA LEU A 281 -9.98 6.12 -7.75
C LEU A 281 -8.58 6.69 -8.04
N SER A 282 -7.60 5.85 -8.41
CA SER A 282 -6.22 6.28 -8.73
C SER A 282 -6.10 7.14 -9.99
N GLY A 283 -7.17 7.25 -10.78
CA GLY A 283 -7.25 8.12 -11.96
C GLY A 283 -7.53 9.59 -11.62
N LEU A 284 -7.97 9.86 -10.39
CA LEU A 284 -8.27 11.22 -9.91
C LEU A 284 -6.98 11.84 -9.41
N LYS A 285 -6.47 12.83 -10.15
CA LYS A 285 -5.19 13.47 -9.85
C LYS A 285 -5.32 14.54 -8.78
N GLU A 286 -6.54 14.98 -8.52
CA GLU A 286 -6.88 16.06 -7.60
C GLU A 286 -6.79 15.64 -6.12
N TYR A 287 -6.59 14.35 -5.83
CA TYR A 287 -6.63 13.80 -4.48
C TYR A 287 -5.41 12.92 -4.16
N VAL A 288 -4.80 13.13 -2.99
CA VAL A 288 -3.72 12.30 -2.45
C VAL A 288 -4.28 11.11 -1.66
N GLY A 289 -5.42 11.31 -1.01
CA GLY A 289 -5.96 10.37 -0.04
C GLY A 289 -7.36 10.74 0.43
N ALA A 290 -7.87 9.96 1.36
CA ALA A 290 -9.09 10.25 2.09
C ALA A 290 -8.83 10.09 3.60
N THR A 291 -9.66 10.74 4.41
CA THR A 291 -9.67 10.58 5.85
C THR A 291 -11.10 10.39 6.36
N ILE A 292 -11.24 9.91 7.59
CA ILE A 292 -12.54 9.84 8.28
C ILE A 292 -12.45 10.80 9.45
N LEU A 293 -13.28 11.84 9.45
CA LEU A 293 -13.33 12.82 10.52
C LEU A 293 -14.06 12.26 11.75
N GLY A 294 -13.97 12.96 12.89
CA GLY A 294 -14.59 12.52 14.15
C GLY A 294 -16.12 12.39 14.09
N ASN A 295 -16.76 13.03 13.11
CA ASN A 295 -18.20 12.91 12.82
C ASN A 295 -18.54 11.70 11.91
N GLY A 296 -17.55 10.89 11.53
CA GLY A 296 -17.71 9.72 10.66
C GLY A 296 -17.78 10.03 9.16
N LEU A 297 -17.72 11.29 8.75
CA LEU A 297 -17.72 11.67 7.33
C LEU A 297 -16.36 11.36 6.68
N VAL A 298 -16.42 10.84 5.45
CA VAL A 298 -15.26 10.64 4.61
C VAL A 298 -14.91 11.97 3.95
N THR A 299 -13.68 12.43 4.12
CA THR A 299 -13.18 13.70 3.59
C THR A 299 -12.00 13.43 2.66
N LEU A 300 -12.06 13.96 1.45
CA LEU A 300 -10.96 13.83 0.48
C LEU A 300 -9.85 14.83 0.77
N ILE A 301 -8.61 14.39 0.59
CA ILE A 301 -7.40 15.18 0.81
C ILE A 301 -6.87 15.63 -0.54
N LEU A 302 -6.82 16.94 -0.76
CA LEU A 302 -6.45 17.52 -2.05
C LEU A 302 -4.96 17.39 -2.34
N ASP A 303 -4.64 17.02 -3.59
CA ASP A 303 -3.29 17.11 -4.13
C ASP A 303 -3.04 18.53 -4.67
N VAL A 304 -2.48 19.38 -3.82
CA VAL A 304 -2.13 20.76 -4.20
C VAL A 304 -1.14 20.79 -5.37
N ALA A 305 -0.21 19.84 -5.45
CA ALA A 305 0.78 19.84 -6.51
C ALA A 305 0.16 19.50 -7.88
N ALA A 306 -0.89 18.68 -7.89
CA ALA A 306 -1.65 18.38 -9.11
C ALA A 306 -2.65 19.47 -9.48
N ILE A 307 -3.16 20.23 -8.50
CA ILE A 307 -4.12 21.32 -8.72
C ILE A 307 -3.42 22.58 -9.28
N VAL A 308 -2.20 22.88 -8.81
CA VAL A 308 -1.44 24.13 -9.09
C VAL A 308 -0.45 24.04 -10.26
#